data_AF-D3P105-F1
#
_entry.id   AF-D3P105-F1
#
_cell.length_a   1.000
_cell.length_b   1.000
_cell.length_c   1.000
_cell.angle_alpha   90.00
_cell.angle_beta   90.00
_cell.angle_gamma   90.00
#
_symmetry.space_group_name_H-M   'P 1'
#
loop_
_entity.id
_entity.type
_entity.pdbx_description
1 polymer ?
#
loop_
_entity_poly.entity_id
_entity_poly.type
_entity_poly.pdbx_seq_one_letter_code
_entity_poly.pdbx_strand_id
1 'polypeptide(L)'
;MSKAIMWAEADARGFETECLFNEDNRSYEVLVSAKGLGAKGLGIGRAESFPVVEDPGLGMSPADLHQSIKLADRLVWEMERSLGDL
;
A
#
# COMPACT_ATOMS: atom_id res chain seq x y z
N MET A 1 4.06 -2.59 18.38
CA MET A 1 4.10 -2.71 16.91
C MET A 1 3.05 -3.71 16.45
N SER A 2 1.77 -3.37 16.64
CA SER A 2 0.64 -4.08 16.06
C SER A 2 0.26 -3.36 14.77
N LYS A 3 0.28 -4.06 13.64
CA LYS A 3 -0.27 -3.56 12.37
C LYS A 3 -1.45 -4.44 11.98
N ALA A 4 -2.56 -3.84 11.60
CA ALA A 4 -3.73 -4.55 11.11
C ALA A 4 -3.88 -4.34 9.60
N ILE A 5 -4.09 -5.42 8.83
CA ILE A 5 -4.40 -5.30 7.40
C ILE A 5 -5.82 -4.76 7.27
N MET A 6 -5.96 -3.61 6.61
CA MET A 6 -7.25 -2.97 6.35
C MET A 6 -7.83 -3.44 5.03
N TRP A 7 -6.97 -3.59 4.02
CA TRP A 7 -7.31 -4.23 2.75
C TRP A 7 -6.03 -4.66 2.02
N ALA A 8 -6.19 -5.59 1.09
CA ALA A 8 -5.14 -6.03 0.18
C ALA A 8 -5.75 -6.36 -1.18
N GLU A 9 -5.03 -6.06 -2.25
CA GLU A 9 -5.43 -6.32 -3.62
C GLU A 9 -4.22 -6.77 -4.44
N ALA A 10 -4.44 -7.67 -5.39
CA ALA A 10 -3.45 -8.05 -6.39
C ALA A 10 -4.03 -7.77 -7.78
N ASP A 11 -3.28 -7.05 -8.61
CA ASP A 11 -3.71 -6.74 -9.97
C ASP A 11 -3.23 -7.79 -10.99
N ALA A 12 -3.83 -7.76 -12.19
CA ALA A 12 -3.48 -8.69 -13.27
C ALA A 12 -2.08 -8.46 -13.86
N ARG A 13 -1.42 -7.33 -13.54
CA ARG A 13 -0.06 -7.01 -13.97
C ARG A 13 1.00 -7.56 -13.02
N GLY A 14 0.58 -8.09 -11.86
CA GLY A 14 1.46 -8.69 -10.87
C GLY A 14 1.89 -7.73 -9.75
N PHE A 15 1.21 -6.59 -9.59
CA PHE A 15 1.39 -5.73 -8.42
C PHE A 15 0.49 -6.19 -7.27
N GLU A 16 1.07 -6.31 -6.09
CA GLU A 16 0.36 -6.55 -4.84
C GLU A 16 0.37 -5.28 -4.01
N THR A 17 -0.82 -4.85 -3.58
CA THR A 17 -1.01 -3.69 -2.74
C THR A 17 -1.61 -4.10 -1.41
N GLU A 18 -1.07 -3.55 -0.32
CA GLU A 18 -1.58 -3.76 1.04
C GLU A 18 -1.72 -2.41 1.74
N CYS A 19 -2.80 -2.22 2.48
CA CYS A 19 -2.94 -1.09 3.38
C CYS A 19 -3.01 -1.57 4.82
N LEU A 20 -2.08 -1.10 5.65
CA LEU A 20 -1.91 -1.47 7.04
C LEU A 20 -2.28 -0.30 7.95
N PHE A 21 -3.08 -0.53 8.98
CA PHE A 21 -3.27 0.42 10.07
C PHE A 21 -2.21 0.20 11.14
N ASN A 22 -1.48 1.27 11.47
CA ASN A 22 -0.53 1.33 12.57
C ASN A 22 -1.17 2.09 13.74
N GLU A 23 -1.54 1.33 14.77
CA GLU A 23 -2.20 1.84 15.97
C GLU A 23 -1.28 2.78 16.77
N ASP A 24 0.00 2.43 16.88
CA ASP A 24 0.99 3.17 17.66
C ASP A 24 1.18 4.60 17.12
N ASN A 25 1.19 4.76 15.79
CA ASN A 25 1.40 6.04 15.12
C ASN A 25 0.11 6.72 14.63
N ARG A 26 -1.05 6.09 14.83
CA ARG A 26 -2.33 6.49 14.22
C ARG A 26 -2.18 6.89 12.75
N SER A 27 -1.58 5.97 11.98
CA SER A 27 -1.33 6.16 10.56
C SER A 27 -1.68 4.91 9.77
N TYR A 28 -2.07 5.09 8.51
CA TYR A 28 -2.09 4.00 7.55
C TYR A 28 -0.77 3.97 6.78
N GLU A 29 -0.33 2.78 6.40
CA GLU A 29 0.81 2.53 5.54
C GLU A 29 0.32 1.74 4.34
N VAL A 30 0.51 2.30 3.14
CA VAL A 30 0.18 1.63 1.87
C VAL A 30 1.48 1.12 1.27
N LEU A 31 1.52 -0.18 0.97
CA LEU A 31 2.66 -0.86 0.38
C LEU A 31 2.25 -1.40 -0.98
N VAL A 32 3.07 -1.17 -2.00
CA VAL A 32 2.95 -1.78 -3.32
C VAL A 32 4.22 -2.56 -3.60
N SER A 33 4.08 -3.78 -4.09
CA SER A 33 5.19 -4.66 -4.48
C SER A 33 4.90 -5.34 -5.81
N ALA A 34 5.94 -5.69 -6.58
CA ALA A 34 5.79 -6.42 -7.83
C ALA A 34 6.21 -7.89 -7.64
N LYS A 35 5.29 -8.83 -7.87
CA LYS A 35 5.60 -10.27 -7.92
C LYS A 35 6.04 -10.69 -9.32
N GLY A 36 7.09 -11.52 -9.40
CA GLY A 36 7.50 -12.21 -10.64
C GLY A 36 8.77 -11.71 -11.34
N LEU A 37 9.36 -10.58 -10.92
CA LEU A 37 10.59 -10.02 -11.52
C LEU A 37 11.90 -10.55 -10.90
N GLY A 38 11.95 -11.83 -10.51
CA GLY A 38 13.20 -12.46 -10.07
C GLY A 38 13.80 -11.95 -8.75
N ALA A 39 13.09 -11.12 -7.99
CA ALA A 39 13.53 -10.60 -6.69
C ALA A 39 13.44 -11.65 -5.57
N LYS A 40 14.22 -12.74 -5.69
CA LYS A 40 14.76 -13.41 -4.52
C LYS A 40 15.74 -12.44 -3.85
N GLY A 41 15.25 -11.56 -2.97
CA GLY A 41 16.09 -11.01 -1.90
C GLY A 41 16.24 -9.49 -1.79
N LEU A 42 15.69 -8.67 -2.68
CA LEU A 42 15.58 -7.20 -2.46
C LEU A 42 14.28 -6.68 -3.09
N GLY A 43 13.29 -6.46 -2.24
CA GLY A 43 11.95 -6.02 -2.62
C GLY A 43 11.97 -4.63 -3.25
N ILE A 44 11.69 -4.56 -4.55
CA ILE A 44 11.22 -3.32 -5.16
C ILE A 44 9.77 -3.18 -4.68
N GLY A 45 9.64 -2.54 -3.53
CA GLY A 45 8.37 -2.12 -2.97
C GLY A 45 8.39 -0.61 -2.77
N ARG A 46 7.28 0.04 -3.07
CA ARG A 46 7.04 1.42 -2.66
C ARG A 46 6.12 1.39 -1.45
N ALA A 47 6.41 2.22 -0.47
CA ALA A 47 5.52 2.37 0.67
C ALA A 47 5.41 3.84 1.01
N GLU A 48 4.21 4.26 1.40
CA GLU A 48 3.98 5.59 1.94
C GLU A 48 2.92 5.54 3.04
N SER A 49 3.11 6.37 4.05
CA SER A 49 2.18 6.48 5.18
C SER A 49 1.40 7.78 5.14
N PHE A 50 0.16 7.75 5.64
CA PHE A 50 -0.66 8.93 5.84
C PHE A 50 -1.39 8.87 7.19
N PRO A 51 -1.65 10.03 7.84
CA PRO A 51 -2.32 10.05 9.13
C PRO A 51 -3.77 9.61 9.01
N VAL A 52 -4.28 8.96 10.05
CA VAL A 52 -5.68 8.58 10.15
C VAL A 52 -6.56 9.81 10.32
N VAL A 53 -7.58 9.95 9.48
CA VAL A 53 -8.54 11.06 9.57
C VAL A 53 -9.66 10.74 10.56
N GLU A 54 -10.20 9.52 10.53
CA GLU A 54 -11.27 9.06 11.41
C GLU A 54 -10.90 7.75 12.11
N ASP A 55 -11.38 7.57 13.35
CA ASP A 55 -11.06 6.35 14.09
C ASP A 55 -11.52 5.09 13.35
N PRO A 56 -10.62 4.14 13.06
CA PRO A 56 -10.94 2.98 12.24
C PRO A 56 -11.85 1.97 12.91
N GLY A 57 -12.24 2.10 14.19
CA GLY A 57 -13.28 1.26 14.83
C GLY A 57 -13.28 -0.22 14.39
N LEU A 58 -14.23 -0.58 13.50
CA LEU A 58 -14.38 -1.92 12.89
C LEU A 58 -13.88 -2.03 11.44
N GLY A 59 -13.44 -0.94 10.82
CA GLY A 59 -12.99 -0.87 9.44
C GLY A 59 -12.58 0.54 9.02
N MET A 60 -11.86 0.64 7.91
CA MET A 60 -11.35 1.91 7.40
C MET A 60 -12.50 2.87 7.03
N SER A 61 -12.37 4.14 7.41
CA SER A 61 -13.34 5.16 7.02
C SER A 61 -13.39 5.34 5.51
N PRO A 62 -14.50 5.80 4.91
CA PRO A 62 -14.56 6.06 3.47
C PRO A 62 -13.52 7.07 2.99
N ALA A 63 -13.18 8.07 3.83
CA ALA A 63 -12.18 9.08 3.51
C ALA A 63 -10.76 8.49 3.49
N ASP A 64 -10.42 7.71 4.51
CA ASP A 64 -9.12 7.02 4.60
C ASP A 64 -9.00 5.95 3.51
N LEU A 65 -10.08 5.25 3.20
CA LEU A 65 -10.13 4.27 2.11
C LEU A 65 -9.86 4.94 0.77
N HIS A 66 -10.57 6.02 0.45
CA HIS A 66 -10.35 6.77 -0.77
C HIS A 66 -8.91 7.28 -0.89
N GLN A 67 -8.36 7.79 0.22
CA GLN A 67 -6.97 8.26 0.27
C GLN A 67 -5.98 7.11 0.05
N SER A 68 -6.21 5.95 0.68
CA SER A 68 -5.34 4.77 0.52
C SER A 68 -5.32 4.24 -0.91
N ILE A 69 -6.48 4.20 -1.58
CA ILE A 69 -6.60 3.77 -2.99
C ILE A 69 -5.87 4.75 -3.90
N LYS A 70 -6.10 6.05 -3.73
CA LYS A 70 -5.41 7.08 -4.52
C LYS A 70 -3.88 7.01 -4.36
N LEU A 71 -3.43 6.71 -3.15
CA LEU A 71 -2.01 6.55 -2.85
C LEU A 71 -1.46 5.28 -3.50
N ALA A 72 -2.18 4.16 -3.41
CA ALA A 72 -1.85 2.92 -4.10
C ALA A 72 -1.71 3.11 -5.62
N ASP A 73 -2.68 3.74 -6.28
CA ASP A 73 -2.64 4.01 -7.72
C ASP A 73 -1.38 4.80 -8.12
N ARG A 74 -1.03 5.82 -7.32
CA ARG A 74 0.20 6.59 -7.55
C ARG A 74 1.45 5.73 -7.38
N LEU A 75 1.53 4.95 -6.30
CA LEU A 75 2.69 4.09 -6.04
C LEU A 75 2.86 3.02 -7.13
N VAL A 76 1.75 2.43 -7.61
CA VAL A 76 1.77 1.50 -8.74
C VAL A 76 2.29 2.19 -9.99
N TRP A 77 1.78 3.38 -10.33
CA TRP A 77 2.27 4.14 -11.48
C TRP A 77 3.76 4.48 -11.37
N GLU A 78 4.24 4.88 -10.19
CA GLU A 78 5.66 5.14 -9.93
C GLU A 78 6.52 3.88 -10.07
N MET A 79 6.01 2.72 -9.63
CA MET A 79 6.66 1.42 -9.81
C MET A 79 6.69 1.00 -11.27
N GLU A 80 5.58 1.10 -12.00
CA GLU A 80 5.51 0.79 -13.43
C GLU A 80 6.54 1.59 -14.23
N ARG A 81 6.68 2.88 -13.95
CA ARG A 81 7.72 3.72 -14.57
C ARG A 81 9.13 3.26 -14.20
N SER A 82 9.35 2.98 -12.92
CA SER A 82 10.66 2.52 -12.45
C SER A 82 11.09 1.18 -13.09
N LEU A 83 10.12 0.34 -13.46
CA LEU A 83 10.34 -0.94 -14.12
C LEU A 83 10.44 -0.82 -15.65
N GLY A 84 9.75 0.13 -16.27
CA GLY A 84 9.79 0.36 -17.72
C GLY A 84 11.03 1.12 -18.22
N ASP A 85 11.75 1.80 -17.32
CA ASP A 85 13.03 2.47 -17.61
C ASP A 85 14.26 1.52 -17.45
N LEU A 86 14.03 0.22 -17.20
CA LEU A 86 15.03 -0.86 -17.14
C LEU A 86 15.03 -1.72 -18.42
#